data_AF-A0A9X3F8A9-F1
#
_entry.id   AF-A0A9X3F8A9-F1
#
_cell.length_a   1.000
_cell.length_b   1.000
_cell.length_c   1.000
_cell.angle_alpha   90.00
_cell.angle_beta   90.00
_cell.angle_gamma   90.00
#
_symmetry.space_group_name_H-M   'P 1'
#
loop_
_entity.id
_entity.type
_entity.pdbx_description
1 polymer ?
#
loop_
_entity_poly.entity_id
_entity_poly.type
_entity_poly.pdbx_seq_one_letter_code
_entity_poly.pdbx_strand_id
1 'polypeptide(L)'
;MAPPATTNENGGQGRLFEWQGQHYFSLNTDDDPAALKAWFTAAATAAGETGCSFEMPAAAAGWAADPATAPTNAGFIRDAGAVLVVFVLTDEPDKSPEPVSQWVDKLVAAKQACGGLNCILASGLVPGFCYDNPGDSTLKTFLESFSAPPFTGDIDGDPSDYAMVVGDALAGVIQEKCEEIEPPG
;
A
#
# COMPACT_ATOMS: atom_id res chain seq x y z
N MET A 1 9.43 -24.38 0.43
CA MET A 1 8.10 -24.20 -0.19
C MET A 1 8.34 -23.88 -1.66
N ALA A 2 7.70 -24.59 -2.60
CA ALA A 2 7.79 -24.21 -4.02
C ALA A 2 7.02 -22.90 -4.23
N PRO A 3 7.48 -21.99 -5.11
CA PRO A 3 6.75 -20.76 -5.40
C PRO A 3 5.37 -21.13 -5.95
N PRO A 4 4.29 -20.42 -5.57
CA PRO A 4 2.99 -20.62 -6.18
C PRO A 4 3.10 -20.42 -7.70
N ALA A 5 2.36 -21.22 -8.47
CA ALA A 5 2.36 -21.16 -9.92
C ALA A 5 2.17 -19.71 -10.39
N THR A 6 2.96 -19.29 -11.36
CA THR A 6 2.91 -17.96 -11.97
C THR A 6 1.63 -17.86 -12.81
N THR A 7 0.49 -17.59 -12.18
CA THR A 7 -0.63 -17.05 -12.93
C THR A 7 -0.23 -15.60 -13.23
N ASN A 8 0.00 -15.29 -14.50
CA ASN A 8 0.13 -13.90 -15.00
C ASN A 8 -1.24 -13.19 -14.93
N GLU A 9 -1.97 -13.40 -13.85
CA GLU A 9 -3.28 -12.84 -13.62
C GLU A 9 -3.14 -11.35 -13.34
N ASN A 10 -4.02 -10.57 -13.95
CA ASN A 10 -4.04 -9.13 -13.77
C ASN A 10 -4.29 -8.79 -12.29
N GLY A 11 -3.41 -8.01 -11.67
CA GLY A 11 -3.49 -7.72 -10.23
C GLY A 11 -2.98 -8.84 -9.30
N GLY A 12 -2.61 -10.01 -9.84
CA GLY A 12 -2.26 -11.19 -9.05
C GLY A 12 -0.81 -11.17 -8.52
N GLN A 13 -0.59 -11.70 -7.32
CA GLN A 13 0.73 -11.90 -6.69
C GLN A 13 1.55 -10.60 -6.60
N GLY A 14 0.91 -9.49 -6.21
CA GLY A 14 1.56 -8.19 -6.03
C GLY A 14 1.78 -7.40 -7.33
N ARG A 15 1.40 -7.93 -8.49
CA ARG A 15 1.38 -7.14 -9.74
C ARG A 15 0.29 -6.08 -9.65
N LEU A 16 0.57 -4.87 -10.14
CA LEU A 16 -0.43 -3.83 -10.26
C LEU A 16 -1.52 -4.22 -11.26
N PHE A 17 -2.77 -3.92 -10.92
CA PHE A 17 -3.89 -4.13 -11.82
C PHE A 17 -3.79 -3.20 -13.04
N GLU A 18 -3.77 -3.78 -14.23
CA GLU A 18 -3.84 -3.07 -15.50
C GLU A 18 -5.28 -2.66 -15.80
N TRP A 19 -5.49 -1.37 -16.01
CA TRP A 19 -6.74 -0.82 -16.52
C TRP A 19 -6.46 0.14 -17.66
N GLN A 20 -7.04 -0.13 -18.84
CA GLN A 20 -6.85 0.66 -20.06
C GLN A 20 -5.37 0.84 -20.45
N GLY A 21 -4.56 -0.22 -20.30
CA GLY A 21 -3.13 -0.21 -20.63
C GLY A 21 -2.26 0.57 -19.64
N GLN A 22 -2.79 0.89 -18.45
CA GLN A 22 -2.06 1.59 -17.39
C GLN A 22 -2.13 0.80 -16.08
N HIS A 23 -1.02 0.72 -15.35
CA HIS A 23 -0.93 0.10 -14.03
C HIS A 23 -1.03 1.11 -12.88
N TYR A 24 -0.71 2.37 -13.16
CA TYR A 24 -0.76 3.47 -12.18
C TYR A 24 -0.96 4.79 -12.91
N PHE A 25 -1.47 5.78 -12.18
CA PHE A 25 -1.68 7.14 -12.67
C PHE A 25 -0.56 8.04 -12.12
N SER A 26 -0.05 8.97 -12.94
CA SER A 26 0.97 9.94 -12.53
C SER A 26 0.45 11.35 -12.76
N LEU A 27 0.61 12.20 -11.74
CA LEU A 27 0.22 13.60 -11.72
C LEU A 27 1.12 14.37 -10.74
N ASN A 28 1.12 15.70 -10.86
CA ASN A 28 1.67 16.62 -9.86
C ASN A 28 0.59 17.03 -8.85
N THR A 29 1.02 17.56 -7.71
CA THR A 29 0.09 17.96 -6.63
C THR A 29 -0.75 19.19 -6.97
N ASP A 30 -0.33 19.98 -7.96
CA ASP A 30 -1.05 21.15 -8.48
C ASP A 30 -1.94 20.85 -9.69
N ASP A 31 -1.93 19.61 -10.19
CA ASP A 31 -2.82 19.15 -11.26
C ASP A 31 -4.26 18.95 -10.75
N ASP A 32 -5.25 19.10 -11.64
CA ASP A 32 -6.65 18.75 -11.35
C ASP A 32 -6.80 17.22 -11.15
N PRO A 33 -7.22 16.74 -9.97
CA PRO A 33 -7.32 15.31 -9.70
C PRO A 33 -8.53 14.65 -10.37
N ALA A 34 -9.36 15.36 -11.15
CA ALA A 34 -10.55 14.80 -11.79
C ALA A 34 -10.24 13.56 -12.64
N ALA A 35 -9.15 13.59 -13.41
CA ALA A 35 -8.74 12.45 -14.25
C ALA A 35 -8.26 11.25 -13.42
N LEU A 36 -7.48 11.51 -12.35
CA LEU A 36 -7.07 10.49 -11.39
C LEU A 36 -8.28 9.81 -10.76
N LYS A 37 -9.25 10.60 -10.27
CA LYS A 37 -10.47 10.09 -9.63
C LYS A 37 -11.25 9.20 -10.59
N ALA A 38 -11.48 9.67 -11.82
CA ALA A 38 -12.22 8.93 -12.83
C ALA A 38 -11.52 7.60 -13.18
N TRP A 39 -10.20 7.62 -13.39
CA TRP A 39 -9.43 6.42 -13.70
C TRP A 39 -9.42 5.43 -12.54
N PHE A 40 -9.12 5.90 -11.32
CA PHE A 40 -9.02 5.04 -10.13
C PHE A 40 -10.36 4.37 -9.81
N THR A 41 -11.47 5.13 -9.84
CA THR A 41 -12.81 4.56 -9.64
C THR A 41 -13.11 3.48 -10.66
N ALA A 42 -12.85 3.73 -11.95
CA ALA A 42 -13.11 2.74 -12.99
C ALA A 42 -12.21 1.50 -12.86
N ALA A 43 -10.93 1.68 -12.53
CA ALA A 43 -9.98 0.59 -12.32
C ALA A 43 -10.37 -0.27 -11.11
N ALA A 44 -10.76 0.34 -9.99
CA ALA A 44 -11.22 -0.36 -8.79
C ALA A 44 -12.49 -1.17 -9.07
N THR A 45 -13.50 -0.58 -9.72
CA THR A 45 -14.71 -1.31 -10.13
C THR A 45 -14.37 -2.47 -11.08
N ALA A 46 -13.41 -2.30 -11.99
CA ALA A 46 -13.00 -3.34 -12.92
C ALA A 46 -12.19 -4.48 -12.26
N ALA A 47 -11.40 -4.17 -11.23
CA ALA A 47 -10.71 -5.17 -10.41
C ALA A 47 -11.72 -6.04 -9.64
N GLY A 48 -12.87 -5.47 -9.31
CA GLY A 48 -14.02 -6.17 -8.76
C GLY A 48 -14.26 -5.86 -7.28
N GLU A 49 -15.51 -6.03 -6.87
CA GLU A 49 -15.98 -5.72 -5.51
C GLU A 49 -16.20 -6.98 -4.67
N THR A 50 -16.05 -8.16 -5.28
CA THR A 50 -16.24 -9.46 -4.63
C THR A 50 -14.90 -10.17 -4.48
N GLY A 51 -14.18 -9.80 -3.42
CA GLY A 51 -12.93 -10.44 -3.02
C GLY A 51 -13.14 -11.80 -2.35
N CYS A 52 -12.03 -12.51 -2.13
CA CYS A 52 -12.02 -13.69 -1.26
C CYS A 52 -12.03 -13.23 0.20
N SER A 53 -12.73 -13.97 1.07
CA SER A 53 -12.65 -13.81 2.52
C SER A 53 -11.31 -14.34 3.10
N PHE A 54 -10.22 -14.12 2.38
CA PHE A 54 -8.87 -14.53 2.76
C PHE A 54 -7.91 -13.45 2.27
N GLU A 55 -7.79 -12.40 3.07
CA GLU A 55 -6.96 -11.26 2.73
C GLU A 55 -5.55 -11.42 3.31
N MET A 56 -4.54 -11.00 2.54
CA MET A 56 -3.13 -11.06 2.94
C MET A 56 -2.44 -9.70 2.70
N PRO A 57 -2.89 -8.61 3.33
CA PRO A 57 -2.41 -7.25 3.03
C PRO A 57 -0.90 -7.07 3.21
N ALA A 58 -0.27 -7.61 4.27
CA ALA A 58 1.18 -7.52 4.44
C ALA A 58 1.93 -8.22 3.29
N ALA A 59 1.52 -9.44 2.93
CA ALA A 59 2.11 -10.16 1.81
C ALA A 59 1.89 -9.42 0.49
N ALA A 60 0.69 -8.88 0.23
CA ALA A 60 0.40 -8.12 -0.98
C ALA A 60 1.33 -6.92 -1.14
N ALA A 61 1.53 -6.14 -0.07
CA ALA A 61 2.45 -5.01 -0.06
C ALA A 61 3.90 -5.45 -0.31
N GLY A 62 4.36 -6.51 0.37
CA GLY A 62 5.71 -7.05 0.16
C GLY A 62 5.94 -7.55 -1.27
N TRP A 63 4.97 -8.27 -1.85
CA TRP A 63 5.05 -8.77 -3.22
C TRP A 63 5.05 -7.67 -4.28
N ALA A 64 4.39 -6.53 -4.02
CA ALA A 64 4.41 -5.39 -4.93
C ALA A 64 5.83 -4.80 -5.12
N ALA A 65 6.72 -5.01 -4.15
CA ALA A 65 8.13 -4.64 -4.21
C ALA A 65 9.08 -5.79 -4.63
N ASP A 66 8.55 -7.01 -4.86
CA ASP A 66 9.39 -8.14 -5.22
C ASP A 66 9.97 -7.99 -6.64
N PRO A 67 11.25 -8.30 -6.89
CA PRO A 67 11.84 -8.24 -8.22
C PRO A 67 11.07 -9.05 -9.29
N ALA A 68 10.33 -10.10 -8.90
CA ALA A 68 9.51 -10.89 -9.81
C ALA A 68 8.32 -10.10 -10.40
N THR A 69 7.87 -9.03 -9.75
CA THR A 69 6.77 -8.17 -10.23
C THR A 69 7.27 -6.94 -11.00
N ALA A 70 8.60 -6.71 -11.04
CA ALA A 70 9.21 -5.57 -11.72
C ALA A 70 8.75 -5.38 -13.19
N PRO A 71 8.54 -6.43 -14.02
CA PRO A 71 8.04 -6.24 -15.38
C PRO A 71 6.66 -5.56 -15.45
N THR A 72 5.84 -5.65 -14.39
CA THR A 72 4.51 -5.04 -14.30
C THR A 72 4.53 -3.75 -13.48
N ASN A 73 5.31 -3.72 -12.41
CA ASN A 73 5.27 -2.63 -11.41
C ASN A 73 6.32 -1.54 -11.66
N ALA A 74 7.14 -1.67 -12.71
CA ALA A 74 8.21 -0.72 -13.02
C ALA A 74 7.70 0.73 -13.03
N GLY A 75 8.40 1.61 -12.30
CA GLY A 75 8.10 3.03 -12.22
C GLY A 75 7.10 3.43 -11.14
N PHE A 76 6.38 2.49 -10.51
CA PHE A 76 5.45 2.80 -9.43
C PHE A 76 6.18 3.10 -8.11
N ILE A 77 7.01 2.17 -7.63
CA ILE A 77 7.85 2.39 -6.44
C ILE A 77 9.14 3.08 -6.88
N ARG A 78 9.24 4.38 -6.61
CA ARG A 78 10.46 5.16 -6.80
C ARG A 78 11.34 5.05 -5.56
N ASP A 79 12.64 4.84 -5.73
CA ASP A 79 13.60 4.76 -4.61
C ASP A 79 14.08 6.15 -4.18
N ALA A 80 15.19 6.66 -4.70
CA ALA A 80 15.81 7.91 -4.23
C ALA A 80 14.84 9.11 -4.24
N GLY A 81 14.83 9.86 -3.12
CA GLY A 81 14.08 11.11 -2.96
C GLY A 81 12.56 10.98 -3.13
N ALA A 82 11.99 9.83 -2.78
CA ALA A 82 10.55 9.59 -2.84
C ALA A 82 10.05 8.92 -1.56
N VAL A 83 8.91 9.35 -1.03
CA VAL A 83 8.23 8.65 0.08
C VAL A 83 7.35 7.55 -0.50
N LEU A 84 7.37 6.35 0.10
CA LEU A 84 6.40 5.29 -0.18
C LEU A 84 5.33 5.29 0.92
N VAL A 85 4.07 5.35 0.52
CA VAL A 85 2.93 5.22 1.41
C VAL A 85 2.26 3.88 1.15
N VAL A 86 2.21 3.03 2.17
CA VAL A 86 1.47 1.76 2.15
C VAL A 86 0.14 1.98 2.84
N PHE A 87 -0.94 2.06 2.06
CA PHE A 87 -2.28 2.25 2.57
C PHE A 87 -3.09 0.95 2.44
N VAL A 88 -3.52 0.38 3.57
CA VAL A 88 -4.29 -0.86 3.60
C VAL A 88 -5.78 -0.55 3.71
N LEU A 89 -6.59 -1.14 2.83
CA LEU A 89 -8.05 -1.21 2.98
C LEU A 89 -8.40 -2.68 3.16
N THR A 90 -8.97 -3.03 4.30
CA THR A 90 -9.39 -4.41 4.60
C THR A 90 -10.48 -4.40 5.65
N ASP A 91 -11.44 -5.31 5.52
CA ASP A 91 -12.42 -5.66 6.54
C ASP A 91 -12.11 -7.03 7.20
N GLU A 92 -10.91 -7.58 6.97
CA GLU A 92 -10.50 -8.90 7.46
C GLU A 92 -9.15 -8.92 8.21
N PRO A 93 -8.93 -9.90 9.11
CA PRO A 93 -7.62 -10.19 9.65
C PRO A 93 -6.62 -10.60 8.57
N ASP A 94 -5.34 -10.25 8.76
CA ASP A 94 -4.29 -10.51 7.79
C ASP A 94 -3.74 -11.94 7.88
N LYS A 95 -4.07 -12.75 6.87
CA LYS A 95 -3.69 -14.16 6.80
C LYS A 95 -2.38 -14.40 6.05
N SER A 96 -1.52 -13.38 5.96
CA SER A 96 -0.19 -13.49 5.36
C SER A 96 0.61 -14.62 6.03
N PRO A 97 1.07 -15.63 5.28
CA PRO A 97 1.55 -16.87 5.88
C PRO A 97 2.98 -16.78 6.40
N GLU A 98 3.78 -15.82 5.93
CA GLU A 98 5.18 -15.66 6.31
C GLU A 98 5.36 -14.55 7.35
N PRO A 99 6.46 -14.55 8.12
CA PRO A 99 6.73 -13.54 9.12
C PRO A 99 6.69 -12.11 8.55
N VAL A 100 6.15 -11.17 9.32
CA VAL A 100 6.03 -9.75 8.94
C VAL A 100 7.36 -9.16 8.46
N SER A 101 8.48 -9.52 9.09
CA SER A 101 9.81 -9.05 8.71
C SER A 101 10.14 -9.32 7.24
N GLN A 102 9.68 -10.46 6.68
CA GLN A 102 9.90 -10.78 5.28
C GLN A 102 9.24 -9.76 4.33
N TRP A 103 8.05 -9.27 4.69
CA TRP A 103 7.30 -8.31 3.88
C TRP A 103 7.87 -6.89 4.03
N VAL A 104 8.24 -6.52 5.26
CA VAL A 104 8.93 -5.26 5.56
C VAL A 104 10.28 -5.18 4.84
N ASP A 105 11.09 -6.25 4.88
CA ASP A 105 12.41 -6.28 4.25
C ASP A 105 12.35 -6.04 2.73
N LYS A 106 11.31 -6.53 2.05
CA LYS A 106 11.10 -6.28 0.62
C LYS A 106 10.86 -4.80 0.33
N LEU A 107 10.02 -4.14 1.13
CA LEU A 107 9.73 -2.71 0.99
C LEU A 107 10.95 -1.86 1.33
N VAL A 108 11.67 -2.20 2.40
CA VAL A 108 12.92 -1.52 2.80
C VAL A 108 13.98 -1.65 1.71
N ALA A 109 14.12 -2.84 1.10
CA ALA A 109 15.06 -3.05 0.00
C ALA A 109 14.70 -2.21 -1.24
N ALA A 110 13.42 -2.07 -1.57
CA ALA A 110 12.96 -1.21 -2.67
C ALA A 110 13.16 0.30 -2.41
N LYS A 111 13.46 0.67 -1.17
CA LYS A 111 13.63 2.06 -0.70
C LYS A 111 15.04 2.35 -0.18
N GLN A 112 16.01 1.50 -0.52
CA GLN A 112 17.34 1.54 0.08
C GLN A 112 18.08 2.87 -0.19
N ALA A 113 18.02 3.41 -1.41
CA ALA A 113 18.71 4.67 -1.75
C ALA A 113 18.03 5.91 -1.13
N CYS A 114 16.74 5.81 -0.79
CA CYS A 114 16.04 6.86 -0.08
C CYS A 114 16.42 6.93 1.41
N GLY A 115 16.70 5.78 2.04
CA GLY A 115 16.88 5.67 3.49
C GLY A 115 16.17 4.48 4.12
N GLY A 116 15.67 3.55 3.30
CA GLY A 116 14.99 2.33 3.74
C GLY A 116 13.72 2.63 4.50
N LEU A 117 13.64 2.13 5.73
CA LEU A 117 12.49 2.25 6.63
C LEU A 117 12.04 3.72 6.82
N ASN A 118 12.98 4.66 6.84
CA ASN A 118 12.71 6.10 7.04
C ASN A 118 11.90 6.73 5.89
N CYS A 119 11.85 6.08 4.72
CA CYS A 119 11.11 6.56 3.56
C CYS A 119 9.78 5.85 3.35
N ILE A 120 9.33 5.08 4.34
CA ILE A 120 8.09 4.33 4.25
C ILE A 120 7.16 4.80 5.37
N LEU A 121 5.92 5.08 4.98
CA LEU A 121 4.80 5.36 5.87
C LEU A 121 3.74 4.29 5.66
N ALA A 122 3.01 3.97 6.72
CA ALA A 122 1.87 3.06 6.65
C ALA A 122 0.63 3.70 7.26
N SER A 123 -0.53 3.35 6.71
CA SER A 123 -1.84 3.83 7.15
C SER A 123 -2.91 2.86 6.64
N GLY A 124 -4.17 3.02 7.06
CA GLY A 124 -5.25 2.23 6.49
C GLY A 124 -6.64 2.54 7.00
N LEU A 125 -7.63 1.98 6.34
CA LEU A 125 -8.99 1.83 6.84
C LEU A 125 -9.18 0.35 7.18
N VAL A 126 -9.18 0.07 8.48
CA VAL A 126 -9.10 -1.27 9.07
C VAL A 126 -9.97 -1.28 10.33
N PRO A 127 -11.00 -2.14 10.42
CA PRO A 127 -11.79 -2.28 11.63
C PRO A 127 -10.94 -2.59 12.85
N GLY A 128 -11.35 -2.10 14.02
CA GLY A 128 -10.60 -2.31 15.26
C GLY A 128 -10.36 -3.77 15.60
N PHE A 129 -11.28 -4.68 15.21
CA PHE A 129 -11.11 -6.11 15.42
C PHE A 129 -10.08 -6.76 14.49
N CYS A 130 -9.79 -6.16 13.33
CA CYS A 130 -8.73 -6.59 12.41
C CYS A 130 -7.37 -6.02 12.82
N TYR A 131 -7.34 -4.76 13.29
CA TYR A 131 -6.12 -4.10 13.75
C TYR A 131 -5.65 -4.67 15.10
N ASP A 132 -6.50 -4.69 16.12
CA ASP A 132 -6.19 -5.20 17.46
C ASP A 132 -6.72 -6.63 17.68
N ASN A 133 -6.56 -7.50 16.68
CA ASN A 133 -7.01 -8.89 16.77
C ASN A 133 -6.18 -9.67 17.82
N PRO A 134 -6.79 -10.22 18.89
CA PRO A 134 -6.04 -10.92 19.94
C PRO A 134 -5.43 -12.26 19.48
N GLY A 135 -5.93 -12.84 18.38
CA GLY A 135 -5.45 -14.09 17.81
C GLY A 135 -4.47 -13.90 16.65
N ASP A 136 -4.28 -12.67 16.17
CA ASP A 136 -3.47 -12.35 15.00
C ASP A 136 -2.95 -10.91 15.06
N SER A 137 -1.65 -10.73 15.31
CA SER A 137 -1.03 -9.41 15.33
C SER A 137 -0.36 -9.01 14.01
N THR A 138 -0.58 -9.76 12.92
CA THR A 138 0.19 -9.63 11.67
C THR A 138 0.04 -8.25 11.07
N LEU A 139 -1.20 -7.80 10.85
CA LEU A 139 -1.50 -6.50 10.25
C LEU A 139 -0.94 -5.34 11.09
N LYS A 140 -1.21 -5.37 12.40
CA LYS A 140 -0.71 -4.36 13.34
C LYS A 140 0.80 -4.29 13.34
N THR A 141 1.47 -5.44 13.47
CA THR A 141 2.93 -5.51 13.49
C THR A 141 3.50 -4.96 12.17
N PHE A 142 2.85 -5.26 11.04
CA PHE A 142 3.26 -4.75 9.73
C PHE A 142 3.12 -3.22 9.65
N LEU A 143 1.94 -2.67 9.98
CA LEU A 143 1.68 -1.22 9.93
C LEU A 143 2.58 -0.44 10.91
N GLU A 144 2.90 -1.00 12.07
CA GLU A 144 3.78 -0.40 13.10
C GLU A 144 5.28 -0.57 12.81
N SER A 145 5.67 -1.28 11.75
CA SER A 145 7.08 -1.52 11.42
C SER A 145 7.79 -0.35 10.72
N PHE A 146 7.09 0.74 10.41
CA PHE A 146 7.62 1.83 9.58
C PHE A 146 7.93 3.12 10.36
N SER A 147 8.41 4.14 9.65
CA SER A 147 9.07 5.31 10.25
C SER A 147 8.23 6.19 11.17
N ALA A 148 6.91 6.02 11.14
CA ALA A 148 5.96 6.72 11.99
C ALA A 148 4.84 5.75 12.42
N PRO A 149 4.21 5.99 13.59
CA PRO A 149 3.00 5.27 13.96
C PRO A 149 1.94 5.37 12.85
N PRO A 150 1.25 4.27 12.51
CA PRO A 150 0.26 4.30 11.46
C PRO A 150 -0.98 5.07 11.91
N PHE A 151 -1.56 5.84 10.99
CA PHE A 151 -2.89 6.41 11.17
C PHE A 151 -3.91 5.44 10.58
N THR A 152 -4.80 4.92 11.40
CA THR A 152 -5.87 4.03 10.96
C THR A 152 -7.24 4.60 11.27
N GLY A 153 -8.22 4.34 10.39
CA GLY A 153 -9.64 4.51 10.68
C GLY A 153 -10.41 3.22 10.44
N ASP A 154 -11.71 3.24 10.65
CA ASP A 154 -12.57 2.07 10.49
C ASP A 154 -13.23 2.06 9.11
N ILE A 155 -13.05 1.00 8.32
CA ILE A 155 -13.70 0.86 7.00
C ILE A 155 -15.20 0.65 7.14
N ASP A 156 -15.67 0.07 8.25
CA ASP A 156 -17.10 -0.12 8.55
C ASP A 156 -17.75 1.15 9.15
N GLY A 157 -16.93 2.20 9.37
CA GLY A 157 -17.36 3.49 9.89
C GLY A 157 -18.12 4.35 8.85
N ASP A 158 -18.41 5.60 9.22
CA ASP A 158 -19.01 6.56 8.29
C ASP A 158 -17.98 6.92 7.20
N PRO A 159 -18.29 6.74 5.90
CA PRO A 159 -17.35 7.07 4.82
C PRO A 159 -16.89 8.53 4.80
N SER A 160 -17.65 9.45 5.42
CA SER A 160 -17.21 10.84 5.58
C SER A 160 -15.98 10.98 6.49
N ASP A 161 -15.73 10.02 7.39
CA ASP A 161 -14.57 9.97 8.27
C ASP A 161 -13.30 9.51 7.54
N TYR A 162 -13.42 8.89 6.36
CA TYR A 162 -12.25 8.48 5.56
C TYR A 162 -11.40 9.70 5.16
N ALA A 163 -12.05 10.84 4.95
CA ALA A 163 -11.38 12.09 4.62
C ALA A 163 -10.48 12.59 5.77
N MET A 164 -10.81 12.28 7.02
CA MET A 164 -9.95 12.61 8.17
C MET A 164 -8.67 11.77 8.16
N VAL A 165 -8.78 10.47 7.87
CA VAL A 165 -7.62 9.56 7.85
C VAL A 165 -6.72 9.88 6.65
N VAL A 166 -7.30 9.90 5.45
CA VAL A 166 -6.55 10.06 4.19
C VAL A 166 -6.16 11.51 3.94
N GLY A 167 -7.06 12.44 4.24
CA GLY A 167 -6.88 13.87 3.96
C GLY A 167 -6.10 14.58 5.05
N ASP A 168 -6.59 14.59 6.28
CA ASP A 168 -6.02 15.47 7.31
C ASP A 168 -4.79 14.86 7.99
N ALA A 169 -4.87 13.60 8.42
CA ALA A 169 -3.78 12.95 9.14
C ALA A 169 -2.66 12.49 8.20
N LEU A 170 -2.99 11.70 7.19
CA LEU A 170 -1.99 11.11 6.30
C LEU A 170 -1.31 12.17 5.42
N ALA A 171 -2.04 13.15 4.88
CA ALA A 171 -1.41 14.18 4.06
C ALA A 171 -0.45 15.07 4.87
N GLY A 172 -0.77 15.37 6.14
CA GLY A 172 0.13 16.10 7.02
C GLY A 172 1.47 15.38 7.21
N VAL A 173 1.44 14.09 7.52
CA VAL A 173 2.65 13.27 7.71
C VAL A 173 3.44 13.11 6.41
N ILE A 174 2.75 12.95 5.29
CA ILE A 174 3.39 12.91 3.96
C ILE A 174 4.12 14.24 3.70
N GLN A 175 3.48 15.37 3.98
CA GLN A 175 4.09 16.67 3.79
C GLN A 175 5.37 16.81 4.63
N GLU A 176 5.29 16.52 5.93
CA GLU A 176 6.47 16.55 6.82
C GLU A 176 7.60 15.65 6.30
N LYS A 177 7.29 14.45 5.82
CA LYS A 177 8.30 13.53 5.27
C LYS A 177 8.88 13.99 3.94
N CYS A 178 8.09 14.62 3.09
CA CYS A 178 8.57 15.20 1.83
C CYS A 178 9.45 16.44 2.07
N GLU A 179 9.28 17.15 3.18
CA GLU A 179 10.18 18.23 3.60
C GLU A 179 11.53 17.68 4.11
N GLU A 180 11.55 16.47 4.68
CA GLU A 180 12.78 15.79 5.13
C GLU A 180 13.54 15.07 4.00
N ILE A 181 12.82 14.55 3.00
CA ILE A 181 13.35 13.72 1.92
C ILE A 181 13.42 14.55 0.63
N GLU A 182 14.61 15.09 0.35
CA GLU A 182 14.83 15.88 -0.88
C GLU A 182 14.82 14.98 -2.14
N PRO A 183 14.13 15.40 -3.23
CA PRO A 183 14.23 14.74 -4.52
C PRO A 183 15.67 14.73 -5.05
N PRO A 184 16.08 13.71 -5.82
CA PRO A 184 17.35 13.78 -6.55
C PRO A 184 17.34 14.98 -7.51
N GLY A 185 18.43 15.75 -7.50
CA GLY A 185 18.63 16.91 -8.37
C GLY A 185 18.90 16.59 -9.83
#